data_AF-A0A7S4DF42-F1
#
_entry.id   AF-A0A7S4DF42-F1
#
_cell.length_a   1.000
_cell.length_b   1.000
_cell.length_c   1.000
_cell.angle_alpha   90.00
_cell.angle_beta   90.00
_cell.angle_gamma   90.00
#
_symmetry.space_group_name_H-M   'P 1'
#
loop_
_entity.id
_entity.type
_entity.pdbx_description
1 polymer ?
#
loop_
_entity_poly.entity_id
_entity_poly.type
_entity_poly.pdbx_seq_one_letter_code
_entity_poly.pdbx_strand_id
1 'polypeptide(L)'
;MYIRGTVERLQMGHGGFSSVWKRRWTVVTKGALYCFGTELRPGPEEGPEFQVRLASHVTQLSDATFAFKERFDREHCLTVESTGRGRTQKGKARRTVTLAFKDPGTLANWRACLERATVPFDLAPPKPSLFKACQRIDLVSINDILLAENATELINEQNMYKCTALHYAVKAACNTAKDAKKTNEITPDLEKSLMVVALLMAHGANPHIKDNLGRTCFEIVELTVVGLPRTKKIIL
;
A
#
# COMPACT_ATOMS: atom_id res chain seq x y z
N MET A 1 8.32 -9.37 -5.65
CA MET A 1 7.89 -8.59 -6.83
C MET A 1 7.90 -9.55 -8.01
N TYR A 2 6.83 -9.68 -8.80
CA TYR A 2 6.71 -10.82 -9.73
C TYR A 2 7.05 -10.48 -11.19
N ILE A 3 6.58 -9.36 -11.73
CA ILE A 3 6.99 -8.89 -13.07
C ILE A 3 6.70 -7.38 -13.22
N ARG A 4 7.50 -6.70 -14.04
CA ARG A 4 7.32 -5.29 -14.44
C ARG A 4 7.65 -5.14 -15.91
N GLY A 5 6.90 -4.30 -16.63
CA GLY A 5 7.22 -3.98 -18.02
C GLY A 5 6.12 -3.16 -18.69
N THR A 6 6.40 -2.71 -19.90
CA THR A 6 5.42 -2.05 -20.76
C THR A 6 4.51 -3.10 -21.39
N VAL A 7 3.21 -2.92 -21.21
CA VAL A 7 2.19 -3.74 -21.85
C VAL A 7 1.21 -2.81 -22.55
N GLU A 8 0.73 -3.20 -23.72
CA GLU A 8 -0.38 -2.50 -24.37
C GLU A 8 -1.65 -2.77 -23.55
N ARG A 9 -2.13 -1.75 -22.84
CA ARG A 9 -3.34 -1.85 -22.02
C ARG A 9 -4.55 -1.45 -22.83
N LEU A 10 -5.61 -2.24 -22.70
CA LEU A 10 -6.93 -1.96 -23.27
C LEU A 10 -7.91 -1.67 -22.14
N GLN A 11 -8.57 -0.50 -22.20
CA GLN A 11 -9.58 -0.08 -21.24
C GLN A 11 -10.97 -0.11 -21.89
N MET A 12 -11.95 -0.70 -21.21
CA MET A 12 -13.36 -0.52 -21.57
C MET A 12 -13.87 0.83 -21.04
N GLY A 13 -14.58 1.57 -21.89
CA GLY A 13 -15.30 2.78 -21.50
C GLY A 13 -16.69 2.44 -20.97
N HIS A 14 -17.35 3.41 -20.32
CA HIS A 14 -18.76 3.27 -19.97
C HIS A 14 -19.60 3.24 -21.26
N GLY A 15 -20.20 2.08 -21.58
CA GLY A 15 -21.07 1.89 -22.76
C GLY A 15 -20.48 1.05 -23.90
N GLY A 16 -19.25 0.52 -23.77
CA GLY A 16 -18.63 -0.34 -24.78
C GLY A 16 -17.12 -0.19 -24.89
N PHE A 17 -16.53 -0.78 -25.93
CA PHE A 17 -15.09 -0.66 -26.22
C PHE A 17 -14.73 0.77 -26.66
N SER A 18 -14.15 1.58 -25.76
CA SER A 18 -13.48 2.83 -26.11
C SER A 18 -11.97 2.58 -26.17
N SER A 19 -11.40 2.36 -27.35
CA SER A 19 -9.97 2.08 -27.48
C SER A 19 -9.14 3.36 -27.30
N VAL A 20 -8.38 3.45 -26.21
CA VAL A 20 -7.17 4.27 -26.12
C VAL A 20 -5.99 3.33 -25.91
N TRP A 21 -5.29 3.05 -27.00
CA TRP A 21 -4.03 2.29 -27.01
C TRP A 21 -2.93 3.19 -26.50
N LYS A 22 -2.42 2.91 -25.31
CA LYS A 22 -1.19 3.52 -24.83
C LYS A 22 -0.34 2.40 -24.27
N ARG A 23 0.95 2.35 -24.63
CA ARG A 23 1.86 1.46 -23.91
C ARG A 23 1.85 1.95 -22.47
N ARG A 24 1.51 1.07 -21.54
CA ARG A 24 1.44 1.43 -20.13
C ARG A 24 2.47 0.60 -19.40
N TRP A 25 3.25 1.27 -18.58
CA TRP A 25 4.00 0.60 -17.55
C TRP A 25 3.04 -0.14 -16.64
N THR A 26 3.25 -1.44 -16.50
CA THR A 26 2.36 -2.33 -15.77
C THR A 26 3.18 -3.13 -14.77
N VAL A 27 2.66 -3.24 -13.54
CA VAL A 27 3.33 -3.91 -12.43
C VAL A 27 2.37 -4.92 -11.82
N VAL A 28 2.83 -6.17 -11.71
CA VAL A 28 2.14 -7.21 -10.96
C VAL A 28 2.82 -7.37 -9.61
N THR A 29 2.06 -7.13 -8.54
CA THR A 29 2.50 -7.42 -7.18
C THR A 29 1.69 -8.57 -6.58
N LYS A 30 2.00 -8.94 -5.34
CA LYS A 30 1.20 -9.88 -4.56
C LYS A 30 -0.23 -9.34 -4.43
N GLY A 31 -1.16 -9.91 -5.19
CA GLY A 31 -2.58 -9.64 -5.09
C GLY A 31 -3.11 -8.42 -5.84
N ALA A 32 -2.29 -7.74 -6.66
CA ALA A 32 -2.76 -6.64 -7.48
C ALA A 32 -1.99 -6.47 -8.80
N LEU A 33 -2.72 -6.03 -9.82
CA LEU A 33 -2.21 -5.54 -11.09
C LEU A 33 -2.40 -4.02 -11.12
N TYR A 34 -1.31 -3.30 -11.36
CA TYR A 34 -1.28 -1.84 -11.45
C TYR A 34 -0.90 -1.42 -12.86
N CYS A 35 -1.68 -0.52 -13.45
CA CYS A 35 -1.39 0.07 -14.75
C CYS A 35 -1.24 1.58 -14.58
N PHE A 36 -0.11 2.11 -15.03
CA PHE A 36 0.24 3.52 -14.90
C PHE A 36 -0.11 4.31 -16.16
N GLY A 37 -0.29 5.62 -16.01
CA GLY A 37 -0.61 6.53 -17.11
C GLY A 37 0.58 6.88 -18.02
N THR A 38 1.70 6.17 -17.91
CA THR A 38 2.97 6.43 -18.59
C THR A 38 3.52 5.15 -19.22
N GLU A 39 4.31 5.27 -20.30
CA GLU A 39 5.06 4.14 -20.87
C GLU A 39 6.34 3.86 -20.08
N LEU A 40 6.90 4.89 -19.45
CA LEU A 40 8.12 4.79 -18.67
C LEU A 40 7.82 4.29 -17.25
N ARG A 41 8.85 3.81 -16.57
CA ARG A 41 8.74 3.44 -15.16
C ARG A 41 8.27 4.68 -14.36
N PRO A 42 7.16 4.59 -13.63
CA PRO A 42 6.63 5.70 -12.86
C PRO A 42 7.61 6.12 -11.76
N GLY A 43 7.66 7.42 -11.49
CA GLY A 43 8.37 7.96 -10.32
C GLY A 43 7.71 7.53 -8.99
N PRO A 44 8.38 7.76 -7.85
CA PRO A 44 7.85 7.37 -6.53
C PRO A 44 6.53 8.07 -6.16
N GLU A 45 6.26 9.26 -6.72
CA GLU A 45 5.05 10.04 -6.48
C GLU A 45 3.92 9.74 -7.48
N GLU A 46 4.19 8.98 -8.55
CA GLU A 46 3.20 8.70 -9.59
C GLU A 46 2.33 7.49 -9.22
N GLY A 47 1.04 7.75 -8.98
CA GLY A 47 0.05 6.72 -8.70
C GLY A 47 -0.40 5.93 -9.93
N PRO A 48 -0.94 4.71 -9.76
CA PRO A 48 -1.53 3.95 -10.86
C PRO A 48 -2.81 4.62 -11.35
N GLU A 49 -2.95 4.76 -12.67
CA GLU A 49 -4.20 5.20 -13.31
C GLU A 49 -5.30 4.15 -13.12
N PHE A 50 -4.92 2.88 -13.02
CA PHE A 50 -5.84 1.77 -12.87
C PHE A 50 -5.26 0.62 -12.05
N GLN A 51 -6.14 -0.03 -11.28
CA GLN A 51 -5.78 -1.16 -10.44
C GLN A 51 -6.86 -2.24 -10.49
N VAL A 52 -6.40 -3.50 -10.63
CA VAL A 52 -7.20 -4.72 -10.48
C VAL A 52 -6.68 -5.49 -9.27
N ARG A 53 -7.58 -5.91 -8.37
CA ARG A 53 -7.23 -6.82 -7.27
C ARG A 53 -7.21 -8.25 -7.82
N LEU A 54 -6.08 -8.92 -7.67
CA LEU A 54 -5.86 -10.29 -8.11
C LEU A 54 -6.13 -11.31 -7.00
N ALA A 55 -5.88 -10.94 -5.74
CA ALA A 55 -6.08 -11.83 -4.58
C ALA A 55 -7.55 -11.96 -4.13
N SER A 56 -8.52 -11.70 -5.01
CA SER A 56 -9.92 -12.00 -4.73
C SER A 56 -10.23 -13.41 -5.23
N HIS A 57 -11.04 -14.18 -4.51
CA HIS A 57 -11.55 -15.50 -4.96
C HIS A 57 -12.36 -15.45 -6.28
N VAL A 58 -12.44 -14.30 -6.93
CA VAL A 58 -13.24 -14.05 -8.12
C VAL A 58 -12.43 -13.34 -9.21
N THR A 59 -11.10 -13.48 -9.16
CA THR A 59 -10.26 -13.06 -10.28
C THR A 59 -10.17 -14.19 -11.29
N GLN A 60 -10.55 -13.92 -12.54
CA GLN A 60 -10.46 -14.86 -13.65
C GLN A 60 -9.46 -14.36 -14.68
N LEU A 61 -8.67 -15.29 -15.20
CA LEU A 61 -7.76 -15.08 -16.32
C LEU A 61 -8.30 -15.87 -17.51
N SER A 62 -8.49 -15.21 -18.65
CA SER A 62 -8.97 -15.85 -19.88
C SER A 62 -8.27 -15.27 -21.10
N ASP A 63 -8.16 -16.07 -22.15
CA ASP A 63 -7.79 -15.54 -23.46
C ASP A 63 -8.83 -14.52 -23.93
N ALA A 64 -8.40 -13.47 -24.63
CA ALA A 64 -9.35 -12.57 -25.28
C ALA A 64 -10.17 -13.33 -26.34
N THR A 65 -11.42 -12.90 -26.55
CA THR A 65 -12.33 -13.54 -27.50
C THR A 65 -11.81 -13.41 -28.94
N PHE A 66 -12.21 -14.33 -29.82
CA PHE A 66 -11.84 -14.29 -31.24
C PHE A 66 -12.18 -12.94 -31.88
N ALA A 67 -13.42 -12.46 -31.68
CA ALA A 67 -13.87 -11.16 -32.18
C ALA A 67 -13.02 -9.99 -31.65
N PHE A 68 -12.45 -10.10 -30.45
CA PHE A 68 -11.54 -9.09 -29.92
C PHE A 68 -10.17 -9.15 -30.61
N LYS A 69 -9.62 -10.35 -30.77
CA LYS A 69 -8.33 -10.56 -31.46
C LYS A 69 -8.39 -10.07 -32.91
N GLU A 70 -9.47 -10.40 -33.62
CA GLU A 70 -9.73 -9.99 -35.01
C GLU A 70 -9.91 -8.48 -35.13
N ARG A 71 -10.78 -7.88 -34.31
CA ARG A 71 -11.06 -6.43 -34.34
C ARG A 71 -9.80 -5.57 -34.15
N PHE A 72 -8.81 -6.10 -33.43
CA PHE A 72 -7.65 -5.33 -33.00
C PHE A 72 -6.32 -5.83 -33.55
N ASP A 73 -6.33 -6.84 -34.41
CA ASP A 73 -5.13 -7.44 -35.01
C ASP A 73 -4.07 -7.82 -33.94
N ARG A 74 -4.52 -8.58 -32.93
CA ARG A 74 -3.69 -9.03 -31.80
C ARG A 74 -4.00 -10.47 -31.44
N GLU A 75 -3.12 -11.39 -31.81
CA GLU A 75 -3.28 -12.81 -31.52
C GLU A 75 -3.05 -13.17 -30.04
N HIS A 76 -2.18 -12.42 -29.35
CA HIS A 76 -1.71 -12.71 -28.00
C HIS A 76 -2.29 -11.73 -26.98
N CYS A 77 -3.50 -12.00 -26.50
CA CYS A 77 -4.20 -11.15 -25.53
C CYS A 77 -4.67 -11.94 -24.31
N LEU A 78 -4.49 -11.37 -23.11
CA LEU A 78 -4.96 -11.92 -21.84
C LEU A 78 -5.93 -10.96 -21.18
N THR A 79 -7.11 -11.46 -20.84
CA THR A 79 -8.12 -10.71 -20.09
C THR A 79 -8.02 -11.08 -18.62
N VAL A 80 -7.87 -10.06 -17.77
CA VAL A 80 -7.89 -10.16 -16.31
C VAL A 80 -9.17 -9.50 -15.83
N GLU A 81 -10.00 -10.29 -15.18
CA GLU A 81 -11.25 -9.85 -14.64
C GLU A 81 -11.29 -10.04 -13.13
N SER A 82 -11.73 -9.02 -12.40
CA SER A 82 -11.97 -9.10 -10.97
C SER A 82 -13.33 -8.56 -10.65
N THR A 83 -14.15 -9.34 -9.94
CA THR A 83 -15.40 -8.83 -9.37
C THR A 83 -15.12 -8.32 -7.96
N GLY A 84 -15.35 -7.02 -7.76
CA GLY A 84 -15.22 -6.41 -6.44
C GLY A 84 -16.40 -6.78 -5.54
N ARG A 85 -16.17 -6.89 -4.22
CA ARG A 85 -17.23 -6.71 -3.22
C ARG A 85 -17.59 -5.22 -3.17
N GLY A 86 -18.42 -4.77 -4.12
CA GLY A 86 -18.98 -3.42 -4.09
C GLY A 86 -19.96 -3.28 -2.92
N ARG A 87 -19.88 -2.17 -2.18
CA ARG A 87 -20.77 -1.82 -1.04
C ARG A 87 -22.12 -1.23 -1.47
N THR A 88 -22.36 -1.08 -2.78
CA THR A 88 -23.57 -0.44 -3.31
C THR A 88 -24.60 -1.49 -3.69
N GLN A 89 -25.87 -1.28 -3.30
CA GLN A 89 -27.03 -2.14 -3.61
C GLN A 89 -27.27 -2.39 -5.12
N LYS A 90 -26.56 -1.71 -6.03
CA LYS A 90 -26.72 -1.77 -7.50
C LYS A 90 -25.78 -2.76 -8.24
N GLY A 91 -25.36 -3.84 -7.59
CA GLY A 91 -24.60 -4.93 -8.23
C GLY A 91 -23.08 -4.85 -8.06
N LYS A 92 -22.41 -5.99 -8.22
CA LYS A 92 -20.95 -6.12 -8.06
C LYS A 92 -20.26 -5.37 -9.21
N ALA A 93 -19.43 -4.39 -8.91
CA ALA A 93 -18.59 -3.72 -9.90
C ALA A 93 -17.56 -4.71 -10.47
N ARG A 94 -17.75 -5.13 -11.72
CA ARG A 94 -16.81 -5.94 -12.51
C ARG A 94 -15.74 -5.01 -13.08
N ARG A 95 -14.48 -5.29 -12.78
CA ARG A 95 -13.33 -4.59 -13.39
C ARG A 95 -12.63 -5.56 -14.31
N THR A 96 -12.50 -5.18 -15.57
CA THR A 96 -11.85 -6.00 -16.59
C THR A 96 -10.75 -5.17 -17.25
N VAL A 97 -9.59 -5.80 -17.47
CA VAL A 97 -8.49 -5.25 -18.27
C VAL A 97 -7.99 -6.32 -19.21
N THR A 98 -7.79 -5.95 -20.47
CA THR A 98 -7.17 -6.83 -21.45
C THR A 98 -5.77 -6.31 -21.75
N LEU A 99 -4.81 -7.22 -21.71
CA LEU A 99 -3.40 -6.99 -21.95
C LEU A 99 -3.04 -7.63 -23.29
N ALA A 100 -2.43 -6.86 -24.19
CA ALA A 100 -1.91 -7.38 -25.46
C ALA A 100 -0.38 -7.51 -25.40
N PHE A 101 0.14 -8.58 -26.00
CA PHE A 101 1.55 -8.94 -25.97
C PHE A 101 2.10 -9.12 -27.39
N LYS A 102 3.40 -8.90 -27.54
CA LYS A 102 4.09 -8.97 -28.85
C LYS A 102 4.21 -10.40 -29.38
N ASP A 103 4.38 -11.36 -28.49
CA ASP A 103 4.73 -12.74 -28.81
C ASP A 103 4.13 -13.71 -27.76
N PRO A 104 3.98 -15.01 -28.09
CA PRO A 104 3.36 -15.98 -27.19
C PRO A 104 4.21 -16.28 -25.96
N GLY A 105 5.54 -16.11 -26.02
CA GLY A 105 6.44 -16.29 -24.88
C GLY A 105 6.22 -15.22 -23.81
N THR A 106 6.08 -13.95 -24.23
CA THR A 106 5.72 -12.85 -23.33
C THR A 106 4.34 -13.08 -22.70
N LEU A 107 3.34 -13.51 -23.49
CA LEU A 107 2.02 -13.88 -22.97
C LEU A 107 2.11 -14.96 -21.88
N ALA A 108 2.83 -16.06 -22.16
CA ALA A 108 2.99 -17.16 -21.21
C ALA A 108 3.65 -16.71 -19.90
N ASN A 109 4.70 -15.88 -19.99
CA ASN A 109 5.37 -15.30 -18.83
C ASN A 109 4.43 -14.44 -17.97
N TRP A 110 3.62 -13.60 -18.61
CA TRP A 110 2.65 -12.75 -17.91
C TRP A 110 1.51 -13.56 -17.30
N ARG A 111 0.98 -14.57 -18.02
CA ARG A 111 -0.04 -15.49 -17.50
C ARG A 111 0.46 -16.19 -16.24
N ALA A 112 1.64 -16.82 -16.27
CA ALA A 112 2.20 -17.48 -15.09
C ALA A 112 2.43 -16.52 -13.91
N CYS A 113 2.78 -15.26 -14.17
CA CYS A 113 2.91 -14.25 -13.12
C CYS A 113 1.56 -13.86 -12.51
N LEU A 114 0.54 -13.69 -13.35
CA LEU A 114 -0.81 -13.35 -12.91
C LEU A 114 -1.45 -14.51 -12.16
N GLU A 115 -1.31 -15.74 -12.64
CA GLU A 115 -1.79 -16.95 -11.96
C GLU A 115 -1.22 -17.04 -10.54
N ARG A 116 0.11 -16.91 -10.39
CA ARG A 116 0.77 -16.85 -9.08
C ARG A 116 0.29 -15.71 -8.19
N ALA A 117 -0.13 -14.59 -8.78
CA ALA A 117 -0.68 -13.46 -8.06
C ALA A 117 -2.19 -13.58 -7.75
N THR A 118 -2.90 -14.49 -8.42
CA THR A 118 -4.33 -14.80 -8.19
C THR A 118 -4.58 -15.91 -7.20
N VAL A 119 -3.61 -16.81 -6.97
CA VAL A 119 -3.75 -17.83 -5.93
C VAL A 119 -4.09 -17.11 -4.62
N PRO A 120 -5.25 -17.41 -3.99
CA PRO A 120 -5.56 -16.91 -2.67
C PRO A 120 -4.43 -17.44 -1.80
N PHE A 121 -3.54 -16.54 -1.45
CA PHE A 121 -2.51 -16.86 -0.50
C PHE A 121 -3.30 -17.26 0.75
N ASP A 122 -3.13 -18.49 1.24
CA ASP A 122 -3.43 -18.86 2.63
C ASP A 122 -2.53 -18.00 3.52
N LEU A 123 -2.76 -16.69 3.49
CA LEU A 123 -2.22 -15.75 4.42
C LEU A 123 -3.04 -16.01 5.65
N ALA A 124 -2.44 -16.73 6.59
CA ALA A 124 -2.48 -16.27 7.97
C ALA A 124 -2.57 -14.74 7.92
N PRO A 125 -3.59 -14.14 8.58
CA PRO A 125 -3.95 -12.73 8.40
C PRO A 125 -2.67 -11.89 8.35
N PRO A 126 -2.55 -10.95 7.39
CA PRO A 126 -1.29 -10.27 7.10
C PRO A 126 -0.66 -9.84 8.43
N LYS A 127 0.55 -10.36 8.72
CA LYS A 127 1.22 -10.15 10.01
C LYS A 127 1.03 -8.68 10.40
N PRO A 128 0.43 -8.39 11.56
CA PRO A 128 0.06 -7.04 11.92
C PRO A 128 1.32 -6.17 11.90
N SER A 129 1.24 -5.07 11.14
CA SER A 129 2.40 -4.21 10.87
C SER A 129 2.58 -3.25 12.03
N LEU A 130 3.72 -3.33 12.72
CA LEU A 130 4.04 -2.46 13.85
C LEU A 130 3.92 -0.98 13.47
N PHE A 131 4.46 -0.59 12.30
CA PHE A 131 4.34 0.76 11.77
C PHE A 131 2.89 1.26 11.67
N LYS A 132 1.97 0.42 11.15
CA LYS A 132 0.56 0.79 11.00
C LYS A 132 -0.16 0.84 12.34
N ALA A 133 0.17 -0.06 13.25
CA ALA A 133 -0.41 -0.09 14.59
C ALA A 133 0.00 1.19 15.36
N CYS A 134 1.28 1.58 15.29
CA CYS A 134 1.78 2.85 15.85
C CYS A 134 1.13 4.07 15.23
N GLN A 135 0.97 4.10 13.89
CA GLN A 135 0.32 5.21 13.20
C GLN A 135 -1.15 5.40 13.64
N ARG A 136 -1.83 4.30 13.98
CA ARG A 136 -3.24 4.29 14.42
C ARG A 136 -3.42 4.40 15.93
N ILE A 137 -2.33 4.40 16.70
CA ILE A 137 -2.34 4.37 18.17
C ILE A 137 -3.12 3.12 18.68
N ASP A 138 -2.94 1.99 18.00
CA ASP A 138 -3.60 0.72 18.33
C ASP A 138 -2.77 -0.06 19.34
N LEU A 139 -2.94 0.26 20.63
CA LEU A 139 -2.18 -0.33 21.74
C LEU A 139 -2.29 -1.85 21.81
N VAL A 140 -3.46 -2.41 21.52
CA VAL A 140 -3.70 -3.87 21.56
C VAL A 140 -2.84 -4.54 20.49
N SER A 141 -2.95 -4.09 19.25
CA SER A 141 -2.13 -4.63 18.16
C SER A 141 -0.64 -4.44 18.40
N ILE A 142 -0.21 -3.31 18.98
CA ILE A 142 1.22 -3.07 19.28
C ILE A 142 1.69 -4.06 20.33
N ASN A 143 0.95 -4.25 21.42
CA ASN A 143 1.31 -5.17 22.48
C ASN A 143 1.37 -6.61 21.95
N ASP A 144 0.39 -7.03 21.17
CA ASP A 144 0.36 -8.37 20.55
C ASP A 144 1.57 -8.59 19.63
N ILE A 145 1.98 -7.58 18.86
CA ILE A 145 3.18 -7.65 18.00
C ILE A 145 4.45 -7.71 18.85
N LEU A 146 4.53 -6.91 19.92
CA LEU A 146 5.72 -6.83 20.78
C LEU A 146 5.90 -8.05 21.69
N LEU A 147 4.82 -8.78 21.96
CA LEU A 147 4.84 -10.05 22.71
C LEU A 147 5.10 -11.28 21.82
N ALA A 148 5.01 -11.14 20.50
CA ALA A 148 5.33 -12.22 19.57
C ALA A 148 6.85 -12.52 19.56
N GLU A 149 7.20 -13.78 19.30
CA GLU A 149 8.61 -14.20 19.13
C GLU A 149 9.28 -13.33 18.04
N ASN A 150 10.47 -12.80 18.34
CA ASN A 150 11.29 -11.88 17.52
C ASN A 150 10.87 -10.39 17.49
N ALA A 151 10.02 -9.92 18.41
CA ALA A 151 9.65 -8.51 18.50
C ALA A 151 10.83 -7.51 18.63
N THR A 152 11.92 -7.93 19.27
CA THR A 152 13.12 -7.11 19.46
C THR A 152 13.85 -6.81 18.16
N GLU A 153 13.77 -7.70 17.16
CA GLU A 153 14.33 -7.45 15.83
C GLU A 153 13.50 -6.43 15.04
N LEU A 154 12.18 -6.41 15.27
CA LEU A 154 11.23 -5.55 14.57
C LEU A 154 11.25 -4.10 15.06
N ILE A 155 11.60 -3.86 16.32
CA ILE A 155 11.35 -2.57 16.97
C ILE A 155 12.16 -1.41 16.37
N ASN A 156 13.36 -1.73 15.88
CA ASN A 156 14.27 -0.79 15.22
C ASN A 156 14.35 -0.99 13.71
N GLU A 157 13.51 -1.87 13.14
CA GLU A 157 13.47 -2.10 11.70
C GLU A 157 13.07 -0.81 10.97
N GLN A 158 13.81 -0.50 9.90
CA GLN A 158 13.57 0.64 9.05
C GLN A 158 12.78 0.21 7.81
N ASN A 159 11.70 0.93 7.51
CA ASN A 159 10.97 0.72 6.26
C ASN A 159 11.70 1.34 5.05
N MET A 160 11.07 1.31 3.86
CA MET A 160 11.65 1.89 2.63
C MET A 160 11.96 3.40 2.71
N TYR A 161 11.42 4.11 3.70
CA TYR A 161 11.67 5.53 3.97
C TYR A 161 12.69 5.74 5.10
N LYS A 162 13.40 4.69 5.52
CA LYS A 162 14.29 4.70 6.69
C LYS A 162 13.59 5.08 8.01
N CYS A 163 12.26 5.03 8.07
CA CYS A 163 11.51 5.31 9.30
C CYS A 163 11.36 4.03 10.12
N THR A 164 11.53 4.13 11.44
CA THR A 164 11.20 3.06 12.41
C THR A 164 9.77 3.18 12.92
N ALA A 165 9.27 2.18 13.65
CA ALA A 165 7.97 2.25 14.32
C ALA A 165 7.86 3.47 15.26
N LEU A 166 8.94 3.81 15.96
CA LEU A 166 9.02 4.97 16.84
C LEU A 166 8.81 6.30 16.10
N HIS A 167 9.31 6.43 14.86
CA HIS A 167 9.06 7.63 14.04
C HIS A 167 7.56 7.83 13.78
N TYR A 168 6.83 6.75 13.51
CA TYR A 168 5.37 6.81 13.30
C TYR A 168 4.61 7.12 14.58
N ALA A 169 5.00 6.51 15.70
CA ALA A 169 4.40 6.77 17.01
C ALA A 169 4.56 8.23 17.43
N VAL A 170 5.79 8.77 17.34
CA VAL A 170 6.09 10.17 17.66
C VAL A 170 5.31 11.13 16.77
N LYS A 171 5.22 10.85 15.47
CA LYS A 171 4.42 11.67 14.55
C LYS A 171 2.93 11.64 14.91
N ALA A 172 2.39 10.49 15.28
CA ALA A 172 1.01 10.37 15.73
C ALA A 172 0.76 11.18 17.01
N ALA A 173 1.66 11.08 18.00
CA ALA A 173 1.60 11.87 19.23
C ALA A 173 1.70 13.38 18.99
N CYS A 174 2.54 13.82 18.06
CA CYS A 174 2.60 15.23 17.69
C CYS A 174 1.29 15.72 17.04
N ASN A 175 0.62 14.86 16.25
CA ASN A 175 -0.66 15.20 15.64
C ASN A 175 -1.79 15.30 16.68
N THR A 176 -1.91 14.32 17.59
CA THR A 176 -2.91 14.38 18.68
C THR A 176 -2.67 15.58 19.60
N ALA A 177 -1.41 15.94 19.85
CA ALA A 177 -1.09 17.10 20.67
C ALA A 177 -1.42 18.44 20.00
N LYS A 178 -1.35 18.52 18.66
CA LYS A 178 -1.83 19.70 17.90
C LYS A 178 -3.33 19.87 18.05
N ASP A 179 -4.08 18.76 18.09
CA ASP A 179 -5.52 18.80 18.30
C ASP A 179 -5.86 19.20 19.75
N ALA A 180 -5.12 18.67 20.74
CA ALA A 180 -5.26 19.02 22.16
C ALA A 180 -4.92 20.50 22.46
N LYS A 181 -4.10 21.17 21.65
CA LYS A 181 -3.85 22.61 21.76
C LYS A 181 -5.15 23.43 21.77
N LYS A 182 -6.19 22.98 21.05
CA LYS A 182 -7.49 23.66 21.00
C LYS A 182 -8.24 23.61 22.32
N THR A 183 -8.03 22.55 23.10
CA THR A 183 -8.76 22.29 24.36
C THR A 183 -7.96 22.69 25.60
N ASN A 184 -6.65 22.93 25.47
CA ASN A 184 -5.73 23.34 26.55
C ASN A 184 -5.61 22.32 27.70
N GLU A 185 -6.00 21.07 27.45
CA GLU A 185 -6.00 19.94 28.39
C GLU A 185 -5.37 18.71 27.73
N ILE A 186 -4.83 17.78 28.54
CA ILE A 186 -4.37 16.48 28.04
C ILE A 186 -5.62 15.68 27.66
N THR A 187 -5.78 15.39 26.37
CA THR A 187 -6.87 14.56 25.89
C THR A 187 -6.53 13.08 26.08
N PRO A 188 -7.53 12.20 26.25
CA PRO A 188 -7.31 10.75 26.31
C PRO A 188 -6.56 10.21 25.09
N ASP A 189 -6.73 10.81 23.92
CA ASP A 189 -6.02 10.43 22.69
C ASP A 189 -4.55 10.82 22.73
N LEU A 190 -4.22 11.99 23.31
CA LEU A 190 -2.84 12.39 23.55
C LEU A 190 -2.16 11.44 24.54
N GLU A 191 -2.80 11.14 25.66
CA GLU A 191 -2.28 10.20 26.65
C GLU A 191 -2.02 8.82 26.03
N LYS A 192 -2.98 8.25 25.28
CA LYS A 192 -2.79 6.99 24.54
C LYS A 192 -1.61 7.05 23.57
N SER A 193 -1.45 8.15 22.84
CA SER A 193 -0.36 8.30 21.88
C SER A 193 1.03 8.38 22.54
N LEU A 194 1.14 9.06 23.69
CA LEU A 194 2.36 9.09 24.50
C LEU A 194 2.66 7.71 25.07
N MET A 195 1.63 6.96 25.49
CA MET A 195 1.79 5.60 26.01
C MET A 195 2.36 4.66 24.94
N VAL A 196 1.98 4.82 23.67
CA VAL A 196 2.60 4.07 22.56
C VAL A 196 4.09 4.39 22.42
N VAL A 197 4.48 5.67 22.50
CA VAL A 197 5.88 6.09 22.42
C VAL A 197 6.69 5.51 23.59
N ALA A 198 6.16 5.61 24.81
CA ALA A 198 6.75 5.05 26.02
C ALA A 198 6.90 3.52 25.93
N LEU A 199 5.86 2.82 25.46
CA LEU A 199 5.87 1.37 25.27
C LEU A 199 6.98 0.95 24.30
N LEU A 200 7.09 1.59 23.14
CA LEU A 200 8.15 1.28 22.18
C LEU A 200 9.55 1.50 22.78
N MET A 201 9.76 2.62 23.48
CA MET A 201 11.06 2.89 24.12
C MET A 201 11.38 1.89 25.22
N ALA A 202 10.40 1.47 26.02
CA ALA A 202 10.56 0.45 27.04
C ALA A 202 10.98 -0.92 26.46
N HIS A 203 10.55 -1.22 25.23
CA HIS A 203 10.95 -2.41 24.48
C HIS A 203 12.26 -2.24 23.66
N GLY A 204 12.99 -1.13 23.84
CA GLY A 204 14.31 -0.92 23.21
C GLY A 204 14.29 -0.19 21.87
N ALA A 205 13.22 0.55 21.56
CA ALA A 205 13.23 1.44 20.39
C ALA A 205 14.29 2.54 20.55
N ASN A 206 15.15 2.70 19.54
CA ASN A 206 16.24 3.67 19.53
C ASN A 206 15.79 5.02 18.92
N PRO A 207 15.72 6.10 19.71
CA PRO A 207 15.27 7.41 19.24
C PRO A 207 16.29 8.13 18.34
N HIS A 208 17.54 7.66 18.28
CA HIS A 208 18.63 8.26 17.51
C HIS A 208 18.71 7.76 16.07
N ILE A 209 17.90 6.77 15.68
CA ILE A 209 17.83 6.33 14.29
C ILE A 209 17.28 7.48 13.44
N LYS A 210 17.93 7.72 12.29
CA LYS A 210 17.55 8.78 11.35
C LYS A 210 16.66 8.25 10.22
N ASP A 211 15.65 9.03 9.86
CA ASP A 211 14.83 8.82 8.68
C ASP A 211 15.56 9.17 7.37
N ASN A 212 14.85 9.08 6.24
CA ASN A 212 15.41 9.40 4.93
C ASN A 212 15.75 10.90 4.74
N LEU A 213 15.21 11.79 5.58
CA LEU A 213 15.56 13.21 5.60
C LEU A 213 16.68 13.50 6.60
N GLY A 214 17.29 12.46 7.20
CA GLY A 214 18.36 12.59 8.16
C GLY A 214 17.90 13.00 9.56
N ARG A 215 16.59 12.89 9.85
CA ARG A 215 15.97 13.34 11.11
C ARG A 215 15.76 12.18 12.08
N THR A 216 16.07 12.41 13.34
CA THR A 216 15.75 11.57 14.48
C THR A 216 14.31 11.78 14.95
N CYS A 217 13.84 10.91 15.84
CA CYS A 217 12.54 11.10 16.49
C CYS A 217 12.46 12.43 17.24
N PHE A 218 13.54 12.85 17.91
CA PHE A 218 13.60 14.13 18.62
C PHE A 218 13.48 15.32 17.66
N GLU A 219 14.20 15.30 16.54
CA GLU A 219 14.11 16.35 15.52
C GLU A 219 12.71 16.43 14.89
N ILE A 220 12.02 15.29 14.74
CA ILE A 220 10.62 15.28 14.29
C ILE A 220 9.71 15.99 15.31
N VAL A 221 9.88 15.74 16.62
CA VAL A 221 9.13 16.45 17.66
C VAL A 221 9.37 17.94 17.52
N GLU A 222 10.64 18.36 17.57
CA GLU A 222 11.05 19.77 17.48
C GLU A 222 10.41 20.48 16.29
N LEU A 223 10.50 19.89 15.08
CA LEU A 223 9.95 20.47 13.85
C LEU A 223 8.42 20.49 13.83
N THR A 224 7.77 19.48 14.45
CA THR A 224 6.32 19.35 14.37
C THR A 224 5.61 20.26 15.37
N VAL A 225 6.26 20.56 16.49
CA VAL A 225 5.70 21.34 17.60
C VAL A 225 6.28 22.75 17.71
N VAL A 226 6.98 23.23 16.66
CA VAL A 226 7.44 24.64 16.58
C VAL A 226 6.27 25.57 16.85
N GLY A 227 6.43 26.47 17.84
CA GLY A 227 5.37 27.38 18.28
C GLY A 227 4.34 26.78 19.24
N LEU A 228 4.55 25.55 19.73
CA LEU A 228 3.69 24.85 20.70
C LEU A 228 4.49 24.45 21.97
N PRO A 229 4.94 25.42 22.80
CA PRO A 229 5.84 25.15 23.93
C PRO A 229 5.24 24.21 24.98
N ARG A 230 3.91 24.23 25.16
CA ARG A 230 3.20 23.31 26.08
C ARG A 230 3.21 21.87 25.56
N THR A 231 2.93 21.69 24.27
CA THR A 231 2.99 20.39 23.60
C THR A 231 4.40 19.81 23.63
N LYS A 232 5.41 20.66 23.41
CA LYS A 232 6.82 20.28 23.51
C LYS A 232 7.16 19.69 24.88
N LYS A 233 6.72 20.36 25.97
CA LYS A 233 6.92 19.90 27.36
C LYS A 233 6.19 18.59 27.71
N ILE A 234 5.15 18.24 26.96
CA ILE A 234 4.40 16.99 27.19
C ILE A 234 5.09 15.81 26.51
N ILE A 235 5.76 16.05 25.36
CA ILE A 235 6.39 15.00 24.55
C ILE A 235 7.87 14.79 24.94
N LEU A 236 8.57 15.85 25.36
CA LEU A 236 9.97 15.86 25.79
C LEU A 236 10.08 16.04 27.30
#